data_AF-C1F5N7-F1
#
_entry.id   AF-C1F5N7-F1
#
_cell.length_a   1.000
_cell.length_b   1.000
_cell.length_c   1.000
_cell.angle_alpha   90.00
_cell.angle_beta   90.00
_cell.angle_gamma   90.00
#
_symmetry.space_group_name_H-M   'P 1'
#
loop_
_entity.id
_entity.type
_entity.pdbx_description
1 polymer ?
#
loop_
_entity_poly.entity_id
_entity_poly.type
_entity_poly.pdbx_seq_one_letter_code
_entity_poly.pdbx_strand_id
1 'polypeptide(L)'
;MAAAAAAEHADDRVADRFSLDAAEERLMQELDRMPAPEKKRSPGKLVWGLAAGVVVAGALGALWGMHLPVRRANPASSMEAHNTPPAPMPAPRAASVQKTAQPEPLIEEAEAKKSDELSKQLKASKTRYAQLSVTAKETQQQLAELQAQEQQISNERDALQQELAQAQAQIQTLKTASATMTSAVQNQNLRLADLQTTVDVLNSSLNEKNRLLALDKQFLAHDRQIRNLIAARNLYIADIYDVKDNGETAKPFGRIFYTKNTSLVFYGYDLDKHVRRNKLVSFQAWGSGNDQPEVSLGLFSKDGKQKCWILHFNNTKTLARLNKVFVTVEPQGGSNKPTGKQILMAYLRIQPNHP
;
A
#
# COMPACT_ATOMS: atom_id res chain seq x y z
N MET A 1 -57.26 4.62 -39.38
CA MET A 1 -56.77 5.65 -40.31
C MET A 1 -56.45 6.87 -39.47
N ALA A 2 -55.23 7.10 -38.99
CA ALA A 2 -53.99 7.58 -39.64
C ALA A 2 -53.58 8.82 -38.80
N ALA A 3 -52.34 9.19 -38.51
CA ALA A 3 -51.02 8.58 -38.46
C ALA A 3 -50.15 9.58 -37.67
N ALA A 4 -49.15 9.07 -36.95
CA ALA A 4 -47.89 9.72 -36.58
C ALA A 4 -47.90 11.16 -35.98
N ALA A 5 -47.68 11.23 -34.66
CA ALA A 5 -47.06 12.38 -34.00
C ALA A 5 -46.03 11.86 -32.97
N ALA A 6 -44.82 11.58 -33.46
CA ALA A 6 -43.65 11.28 -32.66
C ALA A 6 -42.53 12.20 -33.16
N ALA A 7 -42.43 13.39 -32.56
CA ALA A 7 -41.35 14.32 -32.80
C ALA A 7 -40.29 14.14 -31.71
N GLU A 8 -39.09 13.85 -32.18
CA GLU A 8 -37.82 13.66 -31.50
C GLU A 8 -37.58 14.67 -30.37
N HIS A 9 -37.45 14.17 -29.15
CA HIS A 9 -36.61 14.81 -28.13
C HIS A 9 -35.17 14.34 -28.35
N ALA A 10 -34.39 15.18 -29.03
CA ALA A 10 -32.94 15.07 -29.05
C ALA A 10 -32.40 15.38 -27.64
N ASP A 11 -32.15 14.32 -26.89
CA ASP A 11 -31.39 14.32 -25.65
C ASP A 11 -29.93 14.59 -26.03
N ASP A 12 -29.54 15.88 -26.01
CA ASP A 12 -28.14 16.34 -26.03
C ASP A 12 -27.47 15.89 -24.72
N ARG A 13 -27.21 14.58 -24.64
CA ARG A 13 -26.22 14.04 -23.72
C ARG A 13 -24.87 14.52 -24.23
N VAL A 14 -24.46 15.65 -23.69
CA VAL A 14 -23.08 16.09 -23.56
C VAL A 14 -22.30 14.89 -23.04
N ALA A 15 -21.76 14.13 -23.98
CA ALA A 15 -20.67 13.23 -23.71
C ALA A 15 -19.55 14.14 -23.20
N ASP A 16 -19.33 14.10 -21.88
CA ASP A 16 -18.09 14.50 -21.23
C ASP A 16 -16.96 13.74 -21.94
N ARG A 17 -16.53 14.29 -23.08
CA ARG A 17 -15.27 13.95 -23.70
C ARG A 17 -14.24 14.42 -22.69
N PHE A 18 -13.70 13.45 -21.96
CA PHE A 18 -12.35 13.51 -21.43
C PHE A 18 -11.45 13.99 -22.58
N SER A 19 -11.29 15.30 -22.71
CA SER A 19 -10.39 15.90 -23.67
C SER A 19 -8.99 15.65 -23.11
N LEU A 20 -8.16 15.01 -23.94
CA LEU A 20 -6.77 14.74 -23.60
C LEU A 20 -6.06 16.05 -23.20
N ASP A 21 -6.43 17.14 -23.87
CA ASP A 21 -5.89 18.49 -23.63
C ASP A 21 -6.21 18.99 -22.21
N ALA A 22 -7.43 18.75 -21.71
CA ALA A 22 -7.82 19.14 -20.35
C ALA A 22 -7.13 18.28 -19.26
N ALA A 23 -6.76 17.04 -19.60
CA ALA A 23 -5.95 16.19 -18.72
C ALA A 23 -4.47 16.61 -18.74
N GLU A 24 -3.94 17.03 -19.89
CA GLU A 24 -2.57 17.50 -20.05
C GLU A 24 -2.34 18.83 -19.31
N GLU A 25 -3.27 19.79 -19.41
CA GLU A 25 -3.17 21.05 -18.66
C GLU A 25 -3.16 20.84 -17.14
N ARG A 26 -3.97 19.90 -16.63
CA ARG A 26 -3.98 19.57 -15.21
C ARG A 26 -2.65 18.95 -14.76
N LEU A 27 -2.07 18.08 -15.57
CA LEU A 27 -0.81 17.42 -15.26
C LEU A 27 0.37 18.40 -15.28
N MET A 28 0.35 19.37 -16.20
CA MET A 28 1.35 20.46 -16.25
C MET A 28 1.22 21.40 -15.04
N GLN A 29 0.01 21.77 -14.62
CA GLN A 29 -0.20 22.56 -13.40
C GLN A 29 0.26 21.84 -12.13
N GLU A 30 0.13 20.52 -12.10
CA GLU A 30 0.55 19.73 -10.94
C GLU A 30 2.07 19.54 -10.89
N LEU A 31 2.74 19.48 -12.05
CA LEU A 31 4.20 19.39 -12.14
C LEU A 31 4.90 20.68 -11.68
N ASP A 32 4.33 21.85 -12.00
CA ASP A 32 4.85 23.16 -11.54
C ASP A 32 4.62 23.40 -10.03
N ARG A 33 3.68 22.68 -9.41
CA ARG A 33 3.42 22.75 -7.96
C ARG A 33 4.26 21.79 -7.14
N MET A 34 4.99 20.86 -7.77
CA MET A 34 5.87 19.98 -7.02
C MET A 34 7.12 20.75 -6.56
N PRO A 35 7.39 20.81 -5.25
CA PRO A 35 8.61 21.42 -4.76
C PRO A 35 9.82 20.69 -5.35
N ALA A 36 10.81 21.46 -5.83
CA ALA A 36 12.01 20.94 -6.48
C ALA A 36 12.61 19.79 -5.65
N PRO A 37 13.00 18.67 -6.29
CA PRO A 37 13.48 17.49 -5.56
C PRO A 37 14.69 17.89 -4.72
N GLU A 38 14.50 17.84 -3.41
CA GLU A 38 15.53 18.13 -2.43
C GLU A 38 16.71 17.18 -2.68
N LYS A 39 17.88 17.74 -2.97
CA LYS A 39 19.11 16.98 -3.27
C LYS A 39 19.42 16.06 -2.09
N LYS A 40 19.05 14.78 -2.21
CA LYS A 40 19.46 13.72 -1.28
C LYS A 40 20.98 13.62 -1.25
N ARG A 41 21.58 14.27 -0.25
CA ARG A 41 22.96 14.03 0.16
C ARG A 41 23.07 12.56 0.59
N SER A 42 24.01 11.85 -0.02
CA SER A 42 24.33 10.46 0.29
C SER A 42 24.56 10.26 1.79
N PRO A 43 24.04 9.19 2.41
CA PRO A 43 24.18 8.97 3.84
C PRO A 43 25.62 8.53 4.14
N GLY A 44 26.42 9.49 4.63
CA GLY A 44 27.62 9.18 5.40
C GLY A 44 27.22 8.42 6.67
N LYS A 45 28.03 7.41 7.00
CA LYS A 45 27.89 6.48 8.13
C LYS A 45 27.76 7.23 9.47
N LEU A 46 26.55 7.60 9.89
CA LEU A 46 26.35 8.23 11.20
C LEU A 46 24.89 8.15 11.69
N VAL A 47 24.25 6.98 11.61
CA VAL A 47 22.95 6.76 12.30
C VAL A 47 22.91 5.35 12.89
N TRP A 48 23.61 5.16 14.01
CA TRP A 48 23.35 4.07 14.96
C TRP A 48 23.10 4.58 16.40
N GLY A 49 22.99 5.90 16.59
CA GLY A 49 22.95 6.52 17.92
C GLY A 49 21.57 6.87 18.48
N LEU A 50 20.46 6.72 17.74
CA LEU A 50 19.15 7.25 18.19
C LEU A 50 18.06 6.20 18.43
N ALA A 51 18.32 4.91 18.19
CA ALA A 51 17.35 3.85 18.46
C ALA A 51 17.35 3.36 19.93
N ALA A 52 18.36 3.73 20.73
CA ALA A 52 18.46 3.33 22.15
C ALA A 52 17.72 4.27 23.12
N GLY A 53 17.38 5.50 22.70
CA GLY A 53 16.77 6.50 23.59
C GLY A 53 15.26 6.33 23.82
N VAL A 54 14.53 5.76 22.86
CA VAL A 54 13.06 5.68 22.91
C VAL A 54 12.56 4.48 23.72
N VAL A 55 13.38 3.42 23.85
CA VAL A 55 13.00 2.22 24.64
C VAL A 55 13.12 2.46 26.15
N VAL A 56 14.01 3.36 26.59
CA VAL A 56 14.18 3.68 28.03
C VAL A 56 13.07 4.61 28.55
N ALA A 57 12.52 5.51 27.72
CA ALA A 57 11.43 6.39 28.12
C ALA A 57 10.06 5.67 28.24
N GLY A 58 9.84 4.61 27.45
CA GLY A 58 8.62 3.80 27.54
C GLY A 58 8.53 2.90 28.79
N ALA A 59 9.67 2.42 29.29
CA ALA A 59 9.71 1.52 30.45
C ALA A 59 9.51 2.26 31.80
N LEU A 60 9.90 3.54 31.89
CA LEU A 60 9.70 4.34 33.11
C LEU A 60 8.27 4.89 33.25
N GLY A 61 7.53 5.07 32.15
CA GLY A 61 6.12 5.49 32.19
C GLY A 61 5.15 4.39 32.65
N ALA A 62 5.49 3.12 32.40
CA ALA A 62 4.65 1.98 32.78
C ALA A 62 4.69 1.67 34.29
N LEU A 63 5.74 2.08 35.01
CA LEU A 63 5.88 1.85 36.46
C LEU A 63 5.18 2.90 37.33
N TRP A 64 4.87 4.09 36.81
CA TRP A 64 4.11 5.12 37.53
C TRP A 64 2.59 5.00 37.37
N GLY A 65 2.10 4.27 36.36
CA GLY A 65 0.67 4.05 36.14
C GLY A 65 0.00 3.03 37.07
N MET A 66 0.78 2.25 37.86
CA MET A 66 0.25 1.15 38.68
C MET A 66 0.03 1.48 40.17
N HIS A 67 0.34 2.70 40.63
CA HIS A 67 0.22 3.07 42.06
C HIS A 67 -0.74 4.23 42.38
N LEU A 68 -1.60 4.65 41.46
CA LEU A 68 -2.69 5.57 41.79
C LEU A 68 -3.92 4.78 42.25
N PRO A 69 -4.27 4.76 43.54
CA PRO A 69 -5.52 4.18 43.99
C PRO A 69 -6.67 5.03 43.43
N VAL A 70 -7.42 4.44 42.51
CA VAL A 70 -8.74 4.94 42.12
C VAL A 70 -9.62 4.90 43.37
N ARG A 71 -9.70 6.02 44.09
CA ARG A 71 -10.75 6.26 45.07
C ARG A 71 -12.07 6.30 44.32
N ARG A 72 -12.76 5.16 44.29
CA ARG A 72 -14.19 5.09 43.99
C ARG A 72 -14.90 6.03 44.97
N ALA A 73 -15.36 7.17 44.46
CA ALA A 73 -16.40 7.91 45.13
C ALA A 73 -17.65 7.02 45.13
N ASN A 74 -18.02 6.53 46.32
CA ASN A 74 -19.33 5.94 46.57
C ASN A 74 -20.38 7.02 46.27
N PRO A 75 -21.29 6.83 45.30
CA PRO A 75 -22.51 7.61 45.28
C PRO A 75 -23.46 7.07 46.35
N ALA A 76 -24.21 7.99 46.95
CA ALA A 76 -25.37 7.73 47.79
C ALA A 76 -25.08 7.14 49.19
N SER A 77 -24.58 8.02 50.06
CA SER A 77 -25.15 8.13 51.41
C SER A 77 -26.65 8.36 51.26
N SER A 78 -27.43 7.29 51.37
CA SER A 78 -28.85 7.37 51.71
C SER A 78 -28.89 8.04 53.08
N MET A 79 -29.22 9.34 53.10
CA MET A 79 -29.67 9.98 54.33
C MET A 79 -30.97 9.28 54.72
N GLU A 80 -30.86 8.34 55.66
CA GLU A 80 -31.95 8.03 56.56
C GLU A 80 -32.43 9.35 57.12
N ALA A 81 -33.64 9.75 56.68
CA ALA A 81 -34.43 10.74 57.36
C ALA A 81 -34.62 10.24 58.80
N HIS A 82 -33.79 10.76 59.71
CA HIS A 82 -34.02 10.65 61.14
C HIS A 82 -35.29 11.46 61.42
N ASN A 83 -36.41 10.75 61.38
CA ASN A 83 -37.71 11.17 61.85
C ASN A 83 -37.59 11.36 63.37
N THR A 84 -37.17 12.55 63.79
CA THR A 84 -37.21 12.94 65.20
C THR A 84 -38.68 13.23 65.55
N PRO A 85 -39.31 12.48 66.48
CA PRO A 85 -40.65 12.79 66.95
C PRO A 85 -40.65 14.15 67.67
N PRO A 86 -41.73 14.94 67.58
CA PRO A 86 -41.87 16.16 68.37
C PRO A 86 -41.92 15.80 69.86
N ALA A 87 -40.97 16.32 70.63
CA ALA A 87 -41.00 16.24 72.09
C ALA A 87 -42.25 16.96 72.63
N PRO A 88 -42.99 16.34 73.57
CA PRO A 88 -44.20 16.93 74.14
C PRO A 88 -43.86 18.08 75.09
N MET A 89 -44.68 19.14 74.98
CA MET A 89 -44.72 20.28 75.88
C MET A 89 -44.85 19.83 77.34
N PRO A 90 -44.08 20.40 78.29
CA PRO A 90 -44.39 20.27 79.70
C PRO A 90 -45.54 21.21 80.07
N ALA A 91 -46.58 20.62 80.64
CA ALA A 91 -47.73 21.28 81.25
C ALA A 91 -47.32 22.28 82.36
N PRO A 92 -48.12 23.35 82.58
CA PRO A 92 -47.90 24.29 83.66
C PRO A 92 -48.28 23.66 85.00
N ARG A 93 -47.29 23.54 85.90
CA ARG A 93 -47.51 23.15 87.30
C ARG A 93 -48.21 24.31 88.01
N ALA A 94 -49.47 24.07 88.36
CA ALA A 94 -50.21 24.88 89.32
C ALA A 94 -49.50 24.82 90.67
N ALA A 95 -48.91 25.93 91.09
CA ALA A 95 -48.53 26.19 92.47
C ALA A 95 -49.55 27.17 93.05
N SER A 96 -50.46 26.60 93.83
CA SER A 96 -51.28 27.28 94.83
C SER A 96 -50.42 28.12 95.77
N VAL A 97 -50.75 29.40 95.93
CA VAL A 97 -50.26 30.22 97.04
C VAL A 97 -51.45 30.72 97.87
N GLN A 98 -51.33 30.43 99.16
CA GLN A 98 -52.22 30.79 100.25
C GLN A 98 -52.44 32.29 100.39
N LYS A 99 -53.70 32.58 100.73
CA LYS A 99 -54.27 33.83 101.22
C LYS A 99 -53.78 34.10 102.65
N THR A 100 -53.09 35.22 102.86
CA THR A 100 -52.88 35.79 104.21
C THR A 100 -53.04 37.31 104.15
N ALA A 101 -53.65 37.85 105.20
CA ALA A 101 -54.35 39.12 105.29
C ALA A 101 -53.45 40.37 105.44
N GLN A 102 -54.07 41.51 105.09
CA GLN A 102 -53.91 42.92 105.52
C GLN A 102 -53.07 43.21 106.79
N PRO A 103 -52.49 44.43 106.98
CA PRO A 103 -53.13 45.72 106.70
C PRO A 103 -52.26 46.87 106.12
N GLU A 104 -52.97 47.86 105.56
CA GLU A 104 -52.57 49.27 105.40
C GLU A 104 -52.04 49.86 106.72
N PRO A 105 -51.16 50.90 106.70
CA PRO A 105 -51.23 52.04 105.78
C PRO A 105 -49.87 52.48 105.19
N LEU A 106 -49.86 52.99 103.95
CA LEU A 106 -48.86 53.91 103.33
C LEU A 106 -49.04 53.90 101.80
N ILE A 107 -50.13 54.49 101.31
CA ILE A 107 -50.54 54.40 99.89
C ILE A 107 -49.69 55.33 98.98
N GLU A 108 -49.06 56.40 99.50
CA GLU A 108 -48.31 57.34 98.65
C GLU A 108 -46.86 56.91 98.32
N GLU A 109 -46.14 56.23 99.24
CA GLU A 109 -44.75 55.80 98.98
C GLU A 109 -44.65 54.52 98.13
N ALA A 110 -45.66 53.64 98.22
CA ALA A 110 -45.72 52.41 97.44
C ALA A 110 -46.01 52.68 95.96
N GLU A 111 -46.82 53.68 95.64
CA GLU A 111 -47.09 54.10 94.26
C GLU A 111 -45.87 54.76 93.61
N ALA A 112 -45.11 55.55 94.36
CA ALA A 112 -43.85 56.13 93.89
C ALA A 112 -42.82 55.04 93.52
N LYS A 113 -42.59 54.05 94.40
CA LYS A 113 -41.69 52.92 94.13
C LYS A 113 -42.14 52.07 92.94
N LYS A 114 -43.44 51.87 92.77
CA LYS A 114 -44.02 51.11 91.66
C LYS A 114 -43.87 51.85 90.32
N SER A 115 -44.02 53.17 90.32
CA SER A 115 -43.79 54.01 89.13
C SER A 115 -42.32 54.00 88.69
N ASP A 116 -41.39 54.00 89.65
CA ASP A 116 -39.95 53.92 89.39
C ASP A 116 -39.55 52.55 88.83
N GLU A 117 -40.07 51.46 89.39
CA GLU A 117 -39.89 50.09 88.91
C GLU A 117 -40.42 49.93 87.48
N LEU A 118 -41.63 50.43 87.22
CA LEU A 118 -42.22 50.45 85.87
C LEU A 118 -41.36 51.25 84.90
N SER A 119 -40.84 52.41 85.31
CA SER A 119 -39.97 53.22 84.45
C SER A 119 -38.67 52.49 84.09
N LYS A 120 -38.07 51.76 85.04
CA LYS A 120 -36.89 50.92 84.82
C LYS A 120 -37.21 49.77 83.88
N GLN A 121 -38.33 49.09 84.07
CA GLN A 121 -38.78 48.03 83.16
C GLN A 121 -39.03 48.55 81.74
N LEU A 122 -39.62 49.74 81.59
CA LEU A 122 -39.88 50.35 80.29
C LEU A 122 -38.57 50.72 79.59
N LYS A 123 -37.59 51.27 80.32
CA LYS A 123 -36.24 51.53 79.79
C LYS A 123 -35.54 50.24 79.38
N ALA A 124 -35.55 49.22 80.24
CA ALA A 124 -34.95 47.92 79.94
C ALA A 124 -35.60 47.25 78.73
N SER A 125 -36.94 47.29 78.63
CA SER A 125 -37.66 46.74 77.48
C SER A 125 -37.33 47.50 76.21
N LYS A 126 -37.26 48.84 76.25
CA LYS A 126 -36.89 49.67 75.10
C LYS A 126 -35.48 49.37 74.60
N THR A 127 -34.51 49.21 75.50
CA THR A 127 -33.14 48.81 75.14
C THR A 127 -33.10 47.42 74.52
N ARG A 128 -33.86 46.47 75.08
CA ARG A 128 -33.95 45.11 74.54
C ARG A 128 -34.59 45.07 73.17
N TYR A 129 -35.65 45.86 72.94
CA TYR A 129 -36.26 46.02 71.62
C TYR A 129 -35.29 46.63 70.61
N ALA A 130 -34.51 47.64 71.02
CA ALA A 130 -33.48 48.22 70.16
C ALA A 130 -32.42 47.18 69.77
N GLN A 131 -31.91 46.40 70.73
CA GLN A 131 -30.95 45.32 70.46
C GLN A 131 -31.52 44.25 69.53
N LEU A 132 -32.73 43.75 69.81
CA LEU A 132 -33.40 42.76 68.95
C LEU A 132 -33.61 43.31 67.53
N SER A 133 -33.94 44.59 67.39
CA SER A 133 -34.10 45.21 66.07
C SER A 133 -32.80 45.31 65.28
N VAL A 134 -31.66 45.49 65.96
CA VAL A 134 -30.32 45.47 65.34
C VAL A 134 -29.97 44.04 64.91
N THR A 135 -30.11 43.07 65.81
CA THR A 135 -29.82 41.66 65.49
C THR A 135 -30.72 41.13 64.37
N ALA A 136 -32.01 41.51 64.33
CA ALA A 136 -32.90 41.14 63.25
C ALA A 136 -32.48 41.74 61.90
N LYS A 137 -31.92 42.95 61.89
CA LYS A 137 -31.37 43.56 60.68
C LYS A 137 -30.08 42.87 60.22
N GLU A 138 -29.20 42.52 61.14
CA GLU A 138 -27.96 41.78 60.84
C GLU A 138 -28.25 40.40 60.26
N THR A 139 -29.17 39.64 60.87
CA THR A 139 -29.55 38.32 60.34
C THR A 139 -30.26 38.43 59.00
N GLN A 140 -31.08 39.46 58.79
CA GLN A 140 -31.70 39.71 57.50
C GLN A 140 -30.67 40.06 56.41
N GLN A 141 -29.61 40.81 56.76
CA GLN A 141 -28.49 41.08 55.85
C GLN A 141 -27.70 39.80 55.53
N GLN A 142 -27.41 38.97 56.53
CA GLN A 142 -26.71 37.68 56.32
C GLN A 142 -27.51 36.73 55.43
N LEU A 143 -28.84 36.66 55.60
CA LEU A 143 -29.70 35.85 54.74
C LEU A 143 -29.70 36.37 53.30
N ALA A 144 -29.74 37.70 53.10
CA ALA A 144 -29.66 38.28 51.77
C ALA A 144 -28.31 38.01 51.09
N GLU A 145 -27.21 38.06 51.84
CA GLU A 145 -25.87 37.73 51.34
C GLU A 145 -25.73 36.25 50.98
N LEU A 146 -26.19 35.34 51.84
CA LEU A 146 -26.20 33.91 51.56
C LEU A 146 -27.06 33.58 50.33
N GLN A 147 -28.23 34.20 50.20
CA GLN A 147 -29.10 34.01 49.05
C GLN A 147 -28.44 34.52 47.75
N ALA A 148 -27.68 35.62 47.82
CA ALA A 148 -26.92 36.11 46.68
C ALA A 148 -25.77 35.14 46.30
N GLN A 149 -25.07 34.57 47.29
CA GLN A 149 -24.03 33.57 47.07
C GLN A 149 -24.59 32.27 46.47
N GLU A 150 -25.74 31.77 46.96
CA GLU A 150 -26.40 30.60 46.39
C GLU A 150 -26.79 30.84 44.92
N GLN A 151 -27.32 32.03 44.62
CA GLN A 151 -27.65 32.38 43.23
C GLN A 151 -26.41 32.45 42.35
N GLN A 152 -25.29 32.99 42.86
CA GLN A 152 -24.03 33.03 42.13
C GLN A 152 -23.50 31.62 41.84
N ILE A 153 -23.45 30.74 42.85
CA ILE A 153 -22.98 29.36 42.70
C ILE A 153 -23.89 28.58 41.75
N SER A 154 -25.21 28.81 41.80
CA SER A 154 -26.15 28.21 40.84
C SER A 154 -25.83 28.65 39.41
N ASN A 155 -25.60 29.95 39.19
CA ASN A 155 -25.27 30.47 37.86
C ASN A 155 -23.92 29.92 37.35
N GLU A 156 -22.90 29.80 38.23
CA GLU A 156 -21.60 29.21 37.88
C GLU A 156 -21.71 27.73 37.54
N ARG A 157 -22.50 26.97 38.32
CA ARG A 157 -22.77 25.55 38.05
C ARG A 157 -23.45 25.39 36.69
N ASP A 158 -24.44 26.22 36.38
CA ASP A 158 -25.17 26.14 35.11
C ASP A 158 -24.26 26.48 33.92
N ALA A 159 -23.37 27.47 34.07
CA ALA A 159 -22.37 27.82 33.06
C ALA A 159 -21.37 26.67 32.82
N LEU A 160 -20.83 26.07 33.90
CA LEU A 160 -19.92 24.92 33.80
C LEU A 160 -20.62 23.69 33.20
N GLN A 161 -21.89 23.46 33.51
CA GLN A 161 -22.66 22.37 32.94
C GLN A 161 -22.87 22.59 31.42
N GLN A 162 -23.07 23.83 31.00
CA GLN A 162 -23.16 24.18 29.57
C GLN A 162 -21.81 23.98 28.86
N GLU A 163 -20.70 24.39 29.47
CA GLU A 163 -19.35 24.18 28.92
C GLU A 163 -19.02 22.70 28.78
N LEU A 164 -19.35 21.90 29.79
CA LEU A 164 -19.16 20.45 29.77
C LEU A 164 -19.98 19.80 28.64
N ALA A 165 -21.24 20.20 28.47
CA ALA A 165 -22.08 19.71 27.38
C ALA A 165 -21.50 20.07 26.00
N GLN A 166 -20.97 21.29 25.84
CA GLN A 166 -20.30 21.72 24.61
C GLN A 166 -19.03 20.92 24.32
N ALA A 167 -18.17 20.73 25.33
CA ALA A 167 -16.94 19.93 25.20
C ALA A 167 -17.25 18.47 24.83
N GLN A 168 -18.30 17.88 25.42
CA GLN A 168 -18.76 16.54 25.05
C GLN A 168 -19.25 16.48 23.61
N ALA A 169 -20.02 17.46 23.14
CA ALA A 169 -20.47 17.53 21.75
C ALA A 169 -19.29 17.66 20.76
N GLN A 170 -18.26 18.44 21.11
CA GLN A 170 -17.04 18.56 20.31
C GLN A 170 -16.27 17.24 20.25
N ILE A 171 -16.11 16.53 21.37
CA ILE A 171 -15.45 15.22 21.40
C ILE A 171 -16.20 14.22 20.51
N GLN A 172 -17.54 14.21 20.54
CA GLN A 172 -18.31 13.33 19.67
C GLN A 172 -18.13 13.69 18.19
N THR A 173 -18.10 14.98 17.86
CA THR A 173 -17.87 15.47 16.50
C THR A 173 -16.47 15.08 15.99
N LEU A 174 -15.44 15.20 16.83
CA LEU A 174 -14.09 14.79 16.46
C LEU A 174 -13.98 13.27 16.29
N LYS A 175 -14.69 12.49 17.12
CA LYS A 175 -14.75 11.03 16.97
C LYS A 175 -15.41 10.61 15.66
N THR A 176 -16.55 11.21 15.29
CA THR A 176 -17.22 10.91 14.02
C THR A 176 -16.38 11.35 12.82
N ALA A 177 -15.72 12.50 12.90
CA ALA A 177 -14.79 12.96 11.87
C ALA A 177 -13.60 12.01 11.69
N SER A 178 -12.99 11.56 12.78
CA SER A 178 -11.88 10.59 12.76
C SER A 178 -12.31 9.24 12.17
N ALA A 179 -13.48 8.72 12.55
CA ALA A 179 -14.03 7.50 11.96
C ALA A 179 -14.26 7.65 10.45
N THR A 180 -14.81 8.79 10.02
CA THR A 180 -15.04 9.10 8.60
C THR A 180 -13.74 9.17 7.81
N MET A 181 -12.72 9.85 8.34
CA MET A 181 -11.38 9.92 7.72
C MET A 181 -10.74 8.54 7.62
N THR A 182 -10.87 7.71 8.67
CA THR A 182 -10.34 6.35 8.67
C THR A 182 -10.99 5.50 7.57
N SER A 183 -12.33 5.56 7.43
CA SER A 183 -13.03 4.88 6.34
C SER A 183 -12.65 5.42 4.95
N ALA A 184 -12.43 6.72 4.82
CA ALA A 184 -11.97 7.32 3.57
C ALA A 184 -10.58 6.82 3.17
N VAL A 185 -9.63 6.76 4.12
CA VAL A 185 -8.28 6.21 3.88
C VAL A 185 -8.35 4.73 3.52
N GLN A 186 -9.20 3.93 4.18
CA GLN A 186 -9.40 2.52 3.80
C GLN A 186 -9.92 2.38 2.37
N ASN A 187 -10.90 3.19 1.97
CA ASN A 187 -11.42 3.19 0.60
C ASN A 187 -10.37 3.61 -0.43
N GLN A 188 -9.53 4.59 -0.11
CA GLN A 188 -8.42 5.01 -0.97
C GLN A 188 -7.38 3.89 -1.13
N ASN A 189 -7.03 3.19 -0.05
CA ASN A 189 -6.10 2.06 -0.09
C ASN A 189 -6.63 0.91 -0.96
N LEU A 190 -7.93 0.62 -0.90
CA LEU A 190 -8.56 -0.38 -1.77
C LEU A 190 -8.48 0.01 -3.26
N ARG A 191 -8.73 1.30 -3.57
CA ARG A 191 -8.59 1.82 -4.94
C ARG A 191 -7.15 1.76 -5.44
N LEU A 192 -6.18 2.06 -4.60
CA LEU A 192 -4.76 1.96 -4.95
C LEU A 192 -4.36 0.51 -5.23
N ALA A 193 -4.82 -0.45 -4.44
CA ALA A 193 -4.58 -1.87 -4.68
C ALA A 193 -5.20 -2.37 -5.99
N ASP A 194 -6.40 -1.91 -6.32
CA ASP A 194 -7.09 -2.24 -7.58
C ASP A 194 -6.36 -1.65 -8.81
N LEU A 195 -5.94 -0.39 -8.72
CA LEU A 195 -5.13 0.26 -9.76
C LEU A 195 -3.79 -0.44 -9.96
N GLN A 196 -3.11 -0.83 -8.88
CA GLN A 196 -1.85 -1.56 -8.96
C GLN A 196 -2.03 -2.92 -9.65
N THR A 197 -3.09 -3.65 -9.31
CA THR A 197 -3.43 -4.92 -9.96
C THR A 197 -3.68 -4.73 -11.46
N THR A 198 -4.39 -3.65 -11.84
CA THR A 198 -4.64 -3.31 -13.24
C THR A 198 -3.34 -3.02 -14.01
N VAL A 199 -2.41 -2.28 -13.41
CA VAL A 199 -1.09 -2.00 -13.99
C VAL A 199 -0.29 -3.28 -14.20
N ASP A 200 -0.30 -4.20 -13.23
CA ASP A 200 0.43 -5.47 -13.33
C ASP A 200 -0.14 -6.38 -14.44
N VAL A 201 -1.47 -6.42 -14.58
CA VAL A 201 -2.15 -7.15 -15.66
C VAL A 201 -1.80 -6.56 -17.03
N LEU A 202 -1.84 -5.23 -17.17
CA LEU A 202 -1.51 -4.55 -18.42
C LEU A 202 -0.03 -4.76 -18.80
N ASN A 203 0.89 -4.65 -17.85
CA ASN A 203 2.31 -4.90 -18.08
C ASN A 203 2.56 -6.35 -18.53
N SER A 204 1.90 -7.32 -17.90
CA SER A 204 1.99 -8.72 -18.30
C SER A 204 1.47 -8.95 -19.72
N SER A 205 0.34 -8.31 -20.07
CA SER A 205 -0.22 -8.37 -21.43
C SER A 205 0.71 -7.75 -22.48
N LEU A 206 1.32 -6.62 -22.16
CA LEU A 206 2.27 -5.92 -23.03
C LEU A 206 3.52 -6.80 -23.29
N ASN A 207 4.07 -7.38 -22.23
CA ASN A 207 5.21 -8.29 -22.33
C ASN A 207 4.90 -9.52 -23.20
N GLU A 208 3.71 -10.12 -23.05
CA GLU A 208 3.32 -11.25 -23.89
C GLU A 208 3.17 -10.86 -25.36
N LYS A 209 2.54 -9.71 -25.66
CA LYS A 209 2.45 -9.19 -27.04
C LYS A 209 3.82 -8.91 -27.63
N ASN A 210 4.75 -8.34 -26.86
CA ASN A 210 6.12 -8.10 -27.31
C ASN A 210 6.85 -9.41 -27.63
N ARG A 211 6.64 -10.45 -26.82
CA ARG A 211 7.20 -11.79 -27.07
C ARG A 211 6.66 -12.39 -28.36
N LEU A 212 5.36 -12.33 -28.58
CA LEU A 212 4.72 -12.81 -29.80
C LEU A 212 5.25 -12.07 -31.03
N LEU A 213 5.33 -10.74 -30.98
CA LEU A 213 5.91 -9.94 -32.06
C LEU A 213 7.38 -10.27 -32.34
N ALA A 214 8.17 -10.57 -31.31
CA ALA A 214 9.55 -10.99 -31.48
C ALA A 214 9.65 -12.36 -32.19
N LEU A 215 8.78 -13.31 -31.83
CA LEU A 215 8.69 -14.61 -32.49
C LEU A 215 8.25 -14.46 -33.95
N ASP A 216 7.25 -13.64 -34.24
CA ASP A 216 6.79 -13.38 -35.61
C ASP A 216 7.90 -12.78 -36.47
N LYS A 217 8.64 -11.79 -35.94
CA LYS A 217 9.81 -11.22 -36.62
C LYS A 217 10.86 -12.29 -36.91
N GLN A 218 11.10 -13.19 -35.97
CA GLN A 218 12.03 -14.31 -36.15
C GLN A 218 11.54 -15.26 -37.25
N PHE A 219 10.26 -15.65 -37.26
CA PHE A 219 9.70 -16.52 -38.30
C PHE A 219 9.75 -15.87 -39.68
N LEU A 220 9.40 -14.59 -39.79
CA LEU A 220 9.49 -13.85 -41.04
C LEU A 220 10.93 -13.71 -41.55
N ALA A 221 11.89 -13.51 -40.64
CA ALA A 221 13.31 -13.51 -40.99
C ALA A 221 13.78 -14.88 -41.51
N HIS A 222 13.36 -15.97 -40.87
CA HIS A 222 13.64 -17.33 -41.33
C HIS A 222 12.97 -17.64 -42.68
N ASP A 223 11.69 -17.28 -42.89
CA ASP A 223 11.00 -17.48 -44.17
C ASP A 223 11.71 -16.74 -45.31
N ARG A 224 12.09 -15.47 -45.07
CA ARG A 224 12.84 -14.68 -46.06
C ARG A 224 14.18 -15.33 -46.38
N GLN A 225 14.89 -15.86 -45.38
CA GLN A 225 16.17 -16.54 -45.60
C GLN A 225 15.99 -17.81 -46.46
N ILE A 226 14.97 -18.62 -46.18
CA ILE A 226 14.66 -19.84 -46.95
C ILE A 226 14.27 -19.47 -48.37
N ARG A 227 13.38 -18.48 -48.55
CA ARG A 227 12.96 -18.01 -49.88
C ARG A 227 14.14 -17.51 -50.70
N ASN A 228 15.03 -16.71 -50.08
CA ASN A 228 16.24 -16.23 -50.75
C ASN A 228 17.18 -17.38 -51.15
N LEU A 229 17.29 -18.42 -50.32
CA LEU A 229 18.09 -19.61 -50.63
C LEU A 229 17.51 -20.36 -51.84
N ILE A 230 16.20 -20.58 -51.88
CA ILE A 230 15.53 -21.31 -52.96
C ILE A 230 15.53 -20.50 -54.27
N ALA A 231 15.36 -19.18 -54.20
CA ALA A 231 15.32 -18.30 -55.37
C ALA A 231 16.71 -17.94 -55.93
N ALA A 232 17.80 -18.38 -55.31
CA ALA A 232 19.14 -18.04 -55.76
C ALA A 232 19.47 -18.70 -57.10
N ARG A 233 19.76 -17.90 -58.13
CA ARG A 233 20.13 -18.37 -59.49
C ARG A 233 21.32 -19.33 -59.49
N ASN A 234 22.24 -19.16 -58.54
CA ASN A 234 23.46 -19.96 -58.44
C ASN A 234 23.34 -21.02 -57.32
N LEU A 235 22.16 -21.60 -57.14
CA LEU A 235 21.93 -22.67 -56.17
C LEU A 235 22.39 -24.02 -56.74
N TYR A 236 23.33 -24.64 -56.05
CA TYR A 236 23.84 -25.98 -56.28
C TYR A 236 23.30 -26.88 -55.17
N ILE A 237 22.59 -27.95 -55.55
CA ILE A 237 22.13 -28.96 -54.61
C ILE A 237 22.99 -30.20 -54.84
N ALA A 238 23.74 -30.59 -53.83
CA ALA A 238 24.59 -31.78 -53.84
C ALA A 238 24.11 -32.77 -52.78
N ASP A 239 23.92 -34.03 -53.18
CA ASP A 239 23.71 -35.10 -52.21
C ASP A 239 25.04 -35.44 -51.51
N ILE A 240 24.94 -35.83 -50.25
CA ILE A 240 26.07 -36.10 -49.38
C ILE A 240 26.16 -37.59 -49.15
N TYR A 241 27.32 -38.15 -49.40
CA TYR A 241 27.54 -39.59 -49.29
C TYR A 241 28.30 -39.93 -48.02
N ASP A 242 27.93 -41.06 -47.42
CA ASP A 242 28.70 -41.69 -46.34
C ASP A 242 29.97 -42.33 -46.90
N VAL A 243 31.09 -42.07 -46.24
CA VAL A 243 32.41 -42.54 -46.63
C VAL A 243 32.71 -43.80 -45.84
N LYS A 244 32.63 -44.96 -46.50
CA LYS A 244 33.05 -46.23 -45.90
C LYS A 244 34.57 -46.28 -45.77
N ASP A 245 35.08 -47.16 -44.89
CA ASP A 245 36.51 -47.35 -44.65
C ASP A 245 37.33 -47.73 -45.90
N ASN A 246 36.67 -48.22 -46.95
CA ASN A 246 37.27 -48.54 -48.26
C ASN A 246 37.23 -47.37 -49.27
N GLY A 247 36.74 -46.19 -48.88
CA GLY A 247 36.61 -45.02 -49.75
C GLY A 247 35.40 -45.06 -50.70
N GLU A 248 34.58 -46.11 -50.67
CA GLU A 248 33.37 -46.18 -51.46
C GLU A 248 32.25 -45.34 -50.84
N THR A 249 31.60 -44.54 -51.68
CA THR A 249 30.43 -43.72 -51.31
C THR A 249 29.18 -44.58 -51.20
N ALA A 250 28.51 -44.56 -50.04
CA ALA A 250 27.29 -45.34 -49.78
C ALA A 250 25.99 -44.57 -50.13
N LYS A 251 24.86 -44.95 -49.54
CA LYS A 251 23.55 -44.26 -49.67
C LYS A 251 23.69 -42.77 -49.32
N PRO A 252 22.96 -41.85 -49.96
CA PRO A 252 22.97 -40.44 -49.56
C PRO A 252 22.42 -40.26 -48.13
N PHE A 253 23.17 -39.55 -47.30
CA PHE A 253 22.88 -39.28 -45.88
C PHE A 253 22.53 -37.81 -45.61
N GLY A 254 22.58 -36.96 -46.63
CA GLY A 254 22.31 -35.54 -46.46
C GLY A 254 22.25 -34.79 -47.78
N ARG A 255 21.97 -33.49 -47.68
CA ARG A 255 21.94 -32.56 -48.81
C ARG A 255 22.64 -31.25 -48.44
N ILE A 256 23.44 -30.74 -49.36
CA ILE A 256 24.04 -29.40 -49.27
C ILE A 256 23.33 -28.50 -50.27
N PHE A 257 22.84 -27.36 -49.77
CA PHE A 257 22.38 -26.23 -50.56
C PHE A 257 23.49 -25.19 -50.58
N TYR A 258 24.21 -25.11 -51.68
CA TYR A 258 25.33 -24.20 -51.85
C TYR A 258 24.93 -23.10 -52.83
N THR A 259 24.95 -21.85 -52.40
CA THR A 259 24.86 -20.69 -53.29
C THR A 259 26.26 -20.12 -53.47
N LYS A 260 26.79 -20.17 -54.69
CA LYS A 260 28.17 -19.75 -54.98
C LYS A 260 28.44 -18.36 -54.42
N ASN A 261 29.54 -18.24 -53.66
CA ASN A 261 30.00 -17.02 -53.00
C ASN A 261 29.00 -16.37 -52.03
N THR A 262 27.96 -17.07 -51.58
CA THR A 262 26.92 -16.46 -50.72
C THR A 262 26.68 -17.26 -49.45
N SER A 263 26.24 -18.52 -49.56
CA SER A 263 25.87 -19.34 -48.42
C SER A 263 26.02 -20.83 -48.72
N LEU A 264 26.22 -21.61 -47.67
CA LEU A 264 26.19 -23.05 -47.68
C LEU A 264 25.34 -23.51 -46.50
N VAL A 265 24.30 -24.28 -46.80
CA VAL A 265 23.46 -24.94 -45.79
C VAL A 265 23.62 -26.44 -45.95
N PHE A 266 24.02 -27.11 -44.89
CA PHE A 266 24.19 -28.57 -44.86
C PHE A 266 23.07 -29.16 -44.01
N TYR A 267 22.34 -30.11 -44.58
CA TYR A 267 21.40 -30.98 -43.87
C TYR A 267 21.95 -32.40 -43.82
N GLY A 268 22.34 -32.85 -42.63
CA GLY A 268 22.74 -34.23 -42.36
C GLY A 268 21.62 -34.98 -41.66
N TYR A 269 21.28 -36.17 -42.12
CA TYR A 269 20.31 -37.04 -41.48
C TYR A 269 21.03 -38.14 -40.71
N ASP A 270 20.50 -38.51 -39.55
CA ASP A 270 20.95 -39.68 -38.80
C ASP A 270 22.46 -39.71 -38.43
N LEU A 271 23.13 -38.55 -38.30
CA LEU A 271 24.55 -38.49 -37.91
C LEU A 271 24.84 -39.24 -36.60
N ASP A 272 23.86 -39.26 -35.69
CA ASP A 272 23.91 -40.00 -34.41
C ASP A 272 24.17 -41.51 -34.59
N LYS A 273 23.85 -42.10 -35.76
CA LYS A 273 24.09 -43.53 -36.03
C LYS A 273 25.57 -43.86 -36.24
N HIS A 274 26.39 -42.88 -36.62
CA HIS A 274 27.82 -43.07 -36.89
C HIS A 274 28.67 -43.11 -35.61
N VAL A 275 28.09 -42.79 -34.46
CA VAL A 275 28.80 -42.70 -33.19
C VAL A 275 28.24 -43.75 -32.23
N ARG A 276 29.10 -44.59 -31.66
CA ARG A 276 28.67 -45.52 -30.60
C ARG A 276 28.15 -44.70 -29.41
N ARG A 277 26.94 -45.04 -28.93
CA ARG A 277 26.05 -44.32 -27.99
C ARG A 277 26.65 -43.69 -26.71
N ASN A 278 27.94 -43.82 -26.41
CA ASN A 278 28.53 -43.49 -25.11
C ASN A 278 29.62 -42.40 -25.14
N LYS A 279 29.74 -41.59 -26.19
CA LYS A 279 30.70 -40.46 -26.23
C LYS A 279 30.00 -39.14 -26.54
N LEU A 280 30.25 -38.11 -25.71
CA LEU A 280 29.92 -36.72 -26.06
C LEU A 280 30.84 -36.31 -27.22
N VAL A 281 30.27 -36.31 -28.42
CA VAL A 281 30.99 -35.91 -29.63
C VAL A 281 30.25 -34.77 -30.30
N SER A 282 30.95 -34.06 -31.18
CA SER A 282 30.35 -33.05 -32.04
C SER A 282 30.69 -33.37 -33.49
N PHE A 283 29.75 -33.14 -34.39
CA PHE A 283 30.01 -33.25 -35.82
C PHE A 283 30.49 -31.89 -36.31
N GLN A 284 31.63 -31.84 -36.98
CA GLN A 284 32.19 -30.62 -37.53
C GLN A 284 32.39 -30.77 -39.03
N ALA A 285 31.94 -29.76 -39.79
CA ALA A 285 32.17 -29.72 -41.22
C ALA A 285 33.45 -28.96 -41.54
N TRP A 286 34.09 -29.41 -42.61
CA TRP A 286 35.35 -28.90 -43.11
C TRP A 286 35.23 -28.64 -44.60
N GLY A 287 35.82 -27.54 -45.04
CA GLY A 287 35.98 -27.18 -46.43
C GLY A 287 37.42 -27.41 -46.85
N SER A 288 37.62 -28.04 -48.00
CA SER A 288 38.91 -28.18 -48.66
C SER A 288 38.85 -27.53 -50.04
N GLY A 289 39.99 -27.05 -50.53
CA GLY A 289 40.17 -26.41 -51.83
C GLY A 289 41.39 -27.00 -52.57
N ASN A 290 41.69 -26.50 -53.76
CA ASN A 290 42.92 -26.90 -54.46
C ASN A 290 44.14 -26.32 -53.72
N ASP A 291 45.03 -27.19 -53.21
CA ASP A 291 46.30 -26.86 -52.54
C ASP A 291 46.21 -25.88 -51.36
N GLN A 292 45.13 -25.95 -50.58
CA GLN A 292 44.91 -25.09 -49.41
C GLN A 292 44.54 -25.93 -48.18
N PRO A 293 44.93 -25.51 -46.96
CA PRO A 293 44.62 -26.22 -45.73
C PRO A 293 43.11 -26.27 -45.51
N GLU A 294 42.63 -27.33 -44.87
CA GLU A 294 41.21 -27.47 -44.57
C GLU A 294 40.74 -26.38 -43.60
N VAL A 295 39.61 -25.77 -43.92
CA VAL A 295 39.01 -24.69 -43.12
C VAL A 295 37.76 -25.23 -42.43
N SER A 296 37.62 -24.95 -41.14
CA SER A 296 36.38 -25.32 -40.45
C SER A 296 35.21 -24.49 -40.95
N LEU A 297 34.11 -25.17 -41.26
CA LEU A 297 32.84 -24.54 -41.62
C LEU A 297 31.89 -24.44 -40.42
N GLY A 298 32.28 -25.00 -39.28
CA GLY A 298 31.54 -24.95 -38.03
C GLY A 298 30.96 -26.31 -37.58
N LEU A 299 30.28 -26.27 -36.44
CA LEU A 299 29.69 -27.42 -35.77
C LEU A 299 28.22 -27.57 -36.16
N PHE A 300 27.79 -28.80 -36.35
CA PHE A 300 26.38 -29.08 -36.59
C PHE A 300 25.54 -28.81 -35.35
N SER A 301 24.38 -28.20 -35.57
CA SER A 301 23.34 -28.05 -34.55
C SER A 301 22.21 -29.03 -34.84
N LYS A 302 21.73 -29.74 -33.81
CA LYS A 302 20.59 -30.64 -33.95
C LYS A 302 19.30 -29.82 -34.00
N ASP A 303 18.52 -29.99 -35.05
CA ASP A 303 17.15 -29.48 -35.04
C ASP A 303 16.33 -30.33 -34.07
N GLY A 304 15.64 -29.70 -33.12
CA GLY A 304 14.85 -30.42 -32.11
C GLY A 304 13.58 -31.08 -32.68
N LYS A 305 13.10 -30.61 -33.83
CA LYS A 305 11.81 -31.06 -34.42
C LYS A 305 11.98 -32.16 -35.47
N GLN A 306 13.07 -32.09 -36.23
CA GLN A 306 13.42 -33.06 -37.25
C GLN A 306 14.70 -33.75 -36.78
N LYS A 307 14.84 -35.07 -36.92
CA LYS A 307 16.09 -35.79 -36.58
C LYS A 307 17.23 -35.46 -37.58
N CYS A 308 17.39 -34.19 -37.90
CA CYS A 308 18.34 -33.63 -38.84
C CYS A 308 19.31 -32.70 -38.09
N TRP A 309 20.51 -32.66 -38.65
CA TRP A 309 21.60 -31.84 -38.20
C TRP A 309 21.83 -30.76 -39.25
N ILE A 310 21.84 -29.51 -38.81
CA ILE A 310 21.92 -28.34 -39.69
C ILE A 310 23.21 -27.60 -39.41
N LEU A 311 23.90 -27.21 -40.46
CA LEU A 311 25.00 -26.25 -40.41
C LEU A 311 24.74 -25.15 -41.45
N HIS A 312 24.88 -23.89 -41.03
CA HIS A 312 24.82 -22.75 -41.92
C HIS A 312 26.16 -22.01 -41.91
N PHE A 313 26.70 -21.75 -43.10
CA PHE A 313 27.95 -21.05 -43.29
C PHE A 313 27.81 -20.01 -44.41
N ASN A 314 28.18 -18.76 -44.14
CA ASN A 314 27.92 -17.62 -45.03
C ASN A 314 29.18 -16.78 -45.33
N ASN A 315 30.39 -17.30 -45.05
CA ASN A 315 31.62 -16.57 -45.37
C ASN A 315 31.97 -16.73 -46.86
N THR A 316 31.67 -15.69 -47.63
CA THR A 316 31.82 -15.65 -49.09
C THR A 316 33.25 -15.92 -49.56
N LYS A 317 34.25 -15.39 -48.85
CA LYS A 317 35.69 -15.55 -49.19
C LYS A 317 36.14 -17.00 -49.04
N THR A 318 35.69 -17.67 -47.99
CA THR A 318 36.00 -19.08 -47.76
C THR A 318 35.27 -19.93 -48.79
N LEU A 319 33.97 -19.71 -48.99
CA LEU A 319 33.13 -20.47 -49.92
C LEU A 319 33.65 -20.43 -51.37
N ALA A 320 34.16 -19.29 -51.84
CA ALA A 320 34.71 -19.14 -53.19
C ALA A 320 35.88 -20.09 -53.48
N ARG A 321 36.58 -20.57 -52.44
CA ARG A 321 37.78 -21.40 -52.54
C ARG A 321 37.50 -22.90 -52.40
N LEU A 322 36.30 -23.28 -51.95
CA LEU A 322 35.99 -24.66 -51.63
C LEU A 322 35.69 -25.47 -52.90
N ASN A 323 36.27 -26.66 -52.99
CA ASN A 323 35.95 -27.66 -53.99
C ASN A 323 35.24 -28.89 -53.37
N LYS A 324 35.46 -29.13 -52.07
CA LYS A 324 35.03 -30.31 -51.34
C LYS A 324 34.62 -29.91 -49.93
N VAL A 325 33.53 -30.51 -49.45
CA VAL A 325 33.08 -30.40 -48.07
C VAL A 325 33.00 -31.81 -47.49
N PHE A 326 33.44 -31.96 -46.25
CA PHE A 326 33.37 -33.22 -45.54
C PHE A 326 33.09 -33.01 -44.06
N VAL A 327 32.65 -34.07 -43.38
CA VAL A 327 32.29 -34.02 -41.96
C VAL A 327 33.12 -35.02 -41.20
N THR A 328 33.63 -34.61 -40.04
CA THR A 328 34.33 -35.49 -39.09
C THR A 328 33.61 -35.54 -37.75
N VAL A 329 33.88 -36.60 -37.00
CA VAL A 329 33.46 -36.74 -35.60
C VAL A 329 34.56 -36.17 -34.71
N GLU A 330 34.31 -35.01 -34.12
CA GLU A 330 35.27 -34.28 -33.29
C GLU A 330 34.91 -34.38 -31.80
N PRO A 331 35.85 -34.07 -30.89
CA PRO A 331 35.57 -33.87 -29.47
C PRO A 331 34.48 -32.82 -29.24
N GLN A 332 33.90 -32.84 -28.05
CA GLN A 332 32.90 -31.84 -27.65
C GLN A 332 33.47 -30.42 -27.80
N GLY A 333 32.80 -29.58 -28.59
CA GLY A 333 33.26 -28.21 -28.89
C GLY A 333 34.09 -28.08 -30.17
N GLY A 334 34.38 -29.20 -30.86
CA GLY A 334 35.11 -29.21 -32.13
C GLY A 334 36.63 -29.19 -31.98
N SER A 335 37.29 -29.08 -33.12
CA SER A 335 38.75 -29.02 -33.26
C SER A 335 39.15 -27.89 -34.22
N ASN A 336 40.43 -27.51 -34.20
CA ASN A 336 41.00 -26.51 -35.10
C ASN A 336 41.45 -27.09 -36.45
N LYS A 337 41.64 -28.40 -36.51
CA LYS A 337 41.97 -29.19 -37.71
C LYS A 337 41.14 -30.48 -37.69
N PRO A 338 40.87 -31.13 -38.83
CA PRO A 338 40.14 -32.40 -38.83
C PRO A 338 40.99 -33.45 -38.11
N THR A 339 40.54 -33.89 -36.93
CA THR A 339 41.22 -34.96 -36.16
C THR A 339 40.43 -36.26 -36.16
N GLY A 340 39.11 -36.14 -36.36
CA GLY A 340 38.20 -37.27 -36.39
C GLY A 340 38.20 -38.04 -37.71
N LYS A 341 37.60 -39.24 -37.67
CA LYS A 341 37.27 -39.99 -38.88
C LYS A 341 36.30 -39.19 -39.73
N GLN A 342 36.59 -39.09 -41.03
CA GLN A 342 35.68 -38.53 -42.01
C GLN A 342 34.51 -39.49 -42.21
N ILE A 343 33.29 -38.99 -41.99
CA ILE A 343 32.05 -39.78 -42.09
C ILE A 343 31.21 -39.39 -43.29
N LEU A 344 31.26 -38.12 -43.73
CA LEU A 344 30.49 -37.65 -44.88
C LEU A 344 31.36 -36.84 -45.83
N MET A 345 31.03 -36.87 -47.11
CA MET A 345 31.70 -36.09 -48.15
C MET A 345 30.76 -35.65 -49.27
N ALA A 346 31.00 -34.46 -49.79
CA ALA A 346 30.39 -33.94 -51.00
C ALA A 346 31.37 -33.04 -51.77
N TYR A 347 31.30 -33.09 -53.10
CA TYR A 347 32.04 -32.17 -53.97
C TYR A 347 31.12 -31.04 -54.43
N LEU A 348 31.61 -29.80 -54.36
CA LEU A 348 30.83 -28.60 -54.69
C LEU A 348 30.93 -28.21 -56.18
N ARG A 349 31.79 -28.87 -56.95
CA ARG A 349 31.99 -28.61 -58.40
C ARG A 349 30.97 -29.36 -59.25
N ILE A 350 29.69 -29.04 -59.05
CA ILE A 350 28.59 -29.55 -59.89
C ILE A 350 28.17 -28.39 -60.80
N GLN A 351 27.71 -28.69 -62.03
CA GLN A 351 27.07 -27.67 -62.86
C GLN A 351 25.83 -27.11 -62.12
N PRO A 352 25.46 -25.82 -62.30
CA PRO A 352 24.25 -25.28 -61.67
C PRO A 352 23.04 -26.15 -62.00
N ASN A 353 22.21 -26.46 -61.00
CA ASN A 353 21.03 -27.33 -61.21
C ASN A 353 19.88 -26.61 -61.93
N HIS A 354 19.96 -25.29 -62.09
CA HIS A 354 19.02 -24.48 -62.87
C HIS A 354 19.79 -23.68 -63.94
N PRO A 355 19.27 -23.60 -65.18
CA PRO A 355 19.86 -22.82 -66.26
C PRO A 355 19.80 -21.30 -66.03
#